data_AF-A0A1I3W4X0-F1
#
_entry.id   AF-A0A1I3W4X0-F1
#
_cell.length_a   1.000
_cell.length_b   1.000
_cell.length_c   1.000
_cell.angle_alpha   90.00
_cell.angle_beta   90.00
_cell.angle_gamma   90.00
#
_symmetry.space_group_name_H-M   'P 1'
#
loop_
_entity.id
_entity.type
_entity.pdbx_description
1 polymer ?
#
loop_
_entity_poly.entity_id
_entity_poly.type
_entity_poly.pdbx_seq_one_letter_code
_entity_poly.pdbx_strand_id
1 'polypeptide(L)'
;MGRELQVDQVSLSGAGQRMREPVELFGQHTDALLKTVAGGGRSPWGIGVIGMVMDQINETLSQACGHLHANLDMTGAGVREMSDQARTTELVNMVTVQDLDPSIR
;
A
#
# COMPACT_ATOMS: atom_id res chain seq x y z
N MET A 1 -8.90 4.94 28.31
CA MET A 1 -7.60 4.98 27.62
C MET A 1 -7.14 3.62 27.09
N GLY A 2 -7.01 2.54 27.89
CA GLY A 2 -6.54 1.24 27.35
C GLY A 2 -7.42 0.59 26.27
N ARG A 3 -8.75 0.75 26.36
CA ARG A 3 -9.71 0.16 25.41
C ARG A 3 -9.78 0.87 24.05
N GLU A 4 -9.45 2.16 24.01
CA GLU A 4 -9.45 2.97 22.77
C GLU A 4 -8.23 2.62 21.91
N LEU A 5 -7.05 2.52 22.54
CA LEU A 5 -5.80 2.11 21.88
C LEU A 5 -5.89 0.72 21.23
N GLN A 6 -6.58 -0.22 21.88
CA GLN A 6 -6.77 -1.57 21.37
C GLN A 6 -7.71 -1.60 20.14
N VAL A 7 -8.75 -0.76 20.12
CA VAL A 7 -9.67 -0.61 18.97
C VAL A 7 -8.96 0.06 17.79
N ASP A 8 -8.12 1.06 18.05
CA ASP A 8 -7.33 1.73 17.03
C ASP A 8 -6.28 0.79 16.41
N GLN A 9 -5.63 -0.05 17.21
CA GLN A 9 -4.67 -1.05 16.72
C GLN A 9 -5.33 -2.10 15.80
N VAL A 10 -6.47 -2.66 16.20
CA VAL A 10 -7.23 -3.62 15.38
C VAL A 10 -7.69 -2.97 14.07
N SER A 11 -8.09 -1.71 14.14
CA SER A 11 -8.50 -0.93 12.96
C SER A 11 -7.33 -0.68 12.01
N LEU A 12 -6.15 -0.33 12.53
CA LEU A 12 -4.92 -0.11 11.75
C LEU A 12 -4.40 -1.41 11.13
N SER A 13 -4.32 -2.49 11.90
CA SER A 13 -3.91 -3.81 11.39
C SER A 13 -4.87 -4.29 10.29
N GLY A 14 -6.17 -4.16 10.54
CA GLY A 14 -7.21 -4.48 9.57
C GLY A 14 -7.18 -3.58 8.33
N ALA A 15 -6.80 -2.31 8.45
CA ALA A 15 -6.62 -1.42 7.32
C ALA A 15 -5.39 -1.80 6.48
N GLY A 16 -4.24 -2.04 7.12
CA GLY A 16 -3.01 -2.46 6.44
C GLY A 16 -3.16 -3.78 5.69
N GLN A 17 -3.87 -4.75 6.29
CA GLN A 17 -4.19 -6.03 5.66
C GLN A 17 -5.12 -5.84 4.45
N ARG A 18 -6.18 -5.05 4.61
CA ARG A 18 -7.17 -4.77 3.54
C ARG A 18 -6.62 -3.95 2.39
N MET A 19 -5.54 -3.19 2.59
CA MET A 19 -4.90 -2.42 1.52
C MET A 19 -4.02 -3.29 0.61
N ARG A 20 -3.51 -4.42 1.10
CA ARG A 20 -2.54 -5.24 0.36
C ARG A 20 -3.12 -5.82 -0.94
N GLU A 21 -4.28 -6.45 -0.86
CA GLU A 21 -4.94 -7.08 -2.01
C GLU A 21 -5.30 -6.04 -3.10
N PRO A 22 -5.92 -4.89 -2.79
CA PRO A 22 -6.14 -3.82 -3.77
C PRO A 22 -4.86 -3.29 -4.44
N VAL A 23 -3.75 -3.18 -3.71
CA VAL A 23 -2.46 -2.70 -4.26
C VAL A 23 -1.86 -3.73 -5.22
N GLU A 24 -1.89 -5.01 -4.85
CA GLU A 24 -1.46 -6.10 -5.72
C GLU A 24 -2.33 -6.17 -6.99
N LEU A 25 -3.65 -6.08 -6.85
CA LEU A 25 -4.60 -6.04 -7.97
C LEU A 25 -4.37 -4.81 -8.88
N PHE A 26 -4.11 -3.64 -8.30
CA PHE A 26 -3.79 -2.43 -9.06
C PHE A 26 -2.53 -2.60 -9.91
N GLY A 27 -1.48 -3.23 -9.36
CA GLY A 27 -0.27 -3.57 -10.10
C GLY A 27 -0.55 -4.52 -11.26
N GLN A 28 -1.31 -5.60 -11.01
CA GLN A 28 -1.67 -6.59 -12.04
C GLN A 28 -2.50 -5.97 -13.18
N HIS A 29 -3.49 -5.13 -12.85
CA HIS A 29 -4.32 -4.45 -13.84
C HIS A 29 -3.54 -3.42 -14.66
N THR A 30 -2.63 -2.68 -14.01
CA THR A 30 -1.70 -1.77 -14.70
C THR A 30 -0.84 -2.52 -15.71
N ASP A 31 -0.20 -3.61 -15.29
CA ASP A 31 0.64 -4.43 -16.17
C ASP A 31 -0.14 -4.98 -17.37
N ALA A 32 -1.37 -5.45 -17.14
CA ALA A 32 -2.24 -5.94 -18.20
C ALA A 32 -2.63 -4.84 -19.20
N LEU A 33 -2.95 -3.64 -18.68
CA LEU A 33 -3.27 -2.46 -19.50
C LEU A 33 -2.08 -2.05 -20.37
N LEU A 34 -0.89 -1.89 -19.79
CA LEU A 34 0.32 -1.47 -20.51
C LEU A 34 0.72 -2.48 -21.59
N LYS A 35 0.63 -3.79 -21.30
CA LYS A 35 0.87 -4.85 -22.30
C LYS A 35 -0.13 -4.79 -23.45
N THR A 36 -1.40 -4.49 -23.15
CA THR A 36 -2.45 -4.35 -24.16
C THR A 36 -2.21 -3.13 -25.05
N VAL A 37 -1.85 -2.00 -24.45
CA VAL A 37 -1.60 -0.73 -25.17
C VAL A 37 -0.34 -0.80 -26.02
N ALA A 38 0.74 -1.41 -25.53
CA ALA A 38 1.97 -1.62 -26.28
C ALA A 38 1.79 -2.58 -27.46
N GLY A 39 0.85 -3.52 -27.35
CA GLY A 39 0.50 -4.48 -28.40
C GLY A 39 1.70 -5.29 -28.93
N GLY A 40 2.33 -6.12 -28.10
CA GLY A 40 3.33 -7.09 -28.56
C GLY A 40 4.55 -6.50 -29.31
N GLY A 41 5.28 -7.36 -30.05
CA GLY A 41 6.57 -7.01 -30.69
C GLY A 41 6.52 -6.02 -31.87
N ARG A 42 5.34 -5.50 -32.23
CA ARG A 42 5.14 -4.46 -33.25
C ARG A 42 3.97 -3.58 -32.81
N SER A 43 4.23 -2.29 -32.57
CA SER A 43 3.20 -1.34 -32.15
C SER A 43 1.96 -1.45 -33.06
N PRO A 44 0.77 -1.76 -32.50
CA PRO A 44 -0.45 -1.92 -33.30
C PRO A 44 -0.88 -0.60 -33.94
N TRP A 45 -0.27 0.50 -33.50
CA TRP A 45 -0.49 1.87 -33.95
C TRP A 45 0.35 2.23 -35.20
N GLY A 46 1.19 1.31 -35.69
CA GLY A 46 1.99 1.47 -36.89
C GLY A 46 3.30 2.25 -36.69
N ILE A 47 3.97 2.56 -37.81
CA ILE A 47 5.24 3.30 -37.85
C ILE A 47 4.97 4.76 -38.23
N GLY A 48 5.39 5.72 -37.41
CA GLY A 48 5.23 7.15 -37.67
C GLY A 48 4.77 7.95 -36.44
N VAL A 49 4.21 9.15 -36.67
CA VAL A 49 3.80 10.08 -35.60
C VAL A 49 2.78 9.47 -34.65
N ILE A 50 1.82 8.69 -35.17
CA ILE A 50 0.79 8.03 -34.35
C ILE A 50 1.42 7.00 -33.42
N GLY A 51 2.36 6.18 -33.91
CA GLY A 51 3.11 5.23 -33.09
C GLY A 51 3.90 5.94 -31.98
N MET A 52 4.63 7.01 -32.31
CA MET A 52 5.38 7.80 -31.31
C MET A 52 4.48 8.42 -30.23
N VAL A 53 3.30 8.93 -30.61
CA VAL A 53 2.32 9.47 -29.64
C VAL A 53 1.81 8.37 -28.72
N MET A 54 1.49 7.19 -29.26
CA MET A 54 1.02 6.06 -28.45
C MET A 54 2.10 5.50 -27.53
N ASP A 55 3.36 5.47 -27.98
CA ASP A 55 4.50 5.10 -27.13
C ASP A 55 4.66 6.10 -25.97
N GLN A 56 4.55 7.41 -26.24
CA GLN A 56 4.61 8.45 -25.22
C GLN A 56 3.44 8.36 -24.22
N ILE A 57 2.23 8.07 -24.69
CA ILE A 57 1.07 7.83 -23.83
C ILE A 57 1.31 6.62 -22.93
N ASN A 58 1.83 5.52 -23.50
CA ASN A 58 2.10 4.29 -22.76
C ASN A 58 3.18 4.52 -21.68
N GLU A 59 4.24 5.26 -22.02
CA GLU A 59 5.29 5.64 -21.07
C GLU A 59 4.73 6.51 -19.93
N THR A 60 3.92 7.52 -20.26
CA THR A 60 3.32 8.42 -19.27
C THR A 60 2.36 7.66 -18.34
N LEU A 61 1.58 6.74 -18.91
CA LEU A 61 0.67 5.89 -18.15
C LEU A 61 1.44 4.93 -17.24
N SER A 62 2.53 4.35 -17.73
CA SER A 62 3.42 3.47 -16.96
C SER A 62 3.99 4.21 -15.74
N GLN A 63 4.51 5.42 -15.95
CA GLN A 63 5.04 6.25 -14.86
C GLN A 63 3.95 6.61 -13.85
N ALA A 64 2.79 7.09 -14.31
CA ALA A 64 1.69 7.48 -13.43
C ALA A 64 1.18 6.30 -12.58
N CYS A 65 0.97 5.14 -13.20
CA CYS A 65 0.57 3.95 -12.47
C CYS A 65 1.67 3.44 -11.54
N GLY A 66 2.94 3.51 -11.94
CA GLY A 66 4.08 3.19 -11.06
C GLY A 66 4.10 4.06 -9.81
N HIS A 67 3.88 5.36 -9.95
CA HIS A 67 3.78 6.29 -8.80
C HIS A 67 2.60 5.97 -7.90
N LEU A 68 1.42 5.67 -8.47
CA LEU A 68 0.25 5.30 -7.70
C LEU A 68 0.47 3.99 -6.93
N HIS A 69 1.06 2.98 -7.57
CA HIS A 69 1.38 1.70 -6.92
C HIS A 69 2.34 1.92 -5.75
N ALA A 70 3.44 2.66 -5.96
CA ALA A 70 4.41 2.96 -4.92
C ALA A 70 3.79 3.73 -3.74
N ASN A 71 2.94 4.72 -4.03
CA ASN A 71 2.28 5.51 -2.99
C ASN A 71 1.32 4.66 -2.15
N LEU A 72 0.56 3.76 -2.79
CA LEU A 72 -0.35 2.87 -2.08
C LEU A 72 0.40 1.83 -1.24
N ASP A 73 1.51 1.28 -1.75
CA ASP A 73 2.36 0.37 -1.00
C ASP A 73 3.00 1.05 0.22
N MET A 74 3.56 2.25 0.06
CA MET A 74 4.07 3.06 1.15
C MET A 74 3.00 3.38 2.21
N THR A 75 1.77 3.70 1.77
CA THR A 75 0.65 3.94 2.69
C THR A 75 0.32 2.68 3.49
N GLY A 76 0.27 1.52 2.82
CA GLY A 76 0.05 0.24 3.47
C GLY A 76 1.17 -0.14 4.46
N ALA A 77 2.42 0.18 4.14
CA ALA A 77 3.57 0.00 5.02
C ALA A 77 3.49 0.92 6.25
N GLY A 78 3.17 2.21 6.06
CA GLY A 78 3.02 3.17 7.15
C GLY A 78 1.89 2.80 8.12
N VAL A 79 0.76 2.32 7.61
CA VAL A 79 -0.35 1.83 8.45
C VAL A 79 0.07 0.62 9.30
N ARG A 80 0.88 -0.30 8.73
CA ARG A 80 1.42 -1.43 9.50
C ARG A 80 2.40 -0.97 10.57
N GLU A 81 3.30 -0.05 10.23
CA GLU A 81 4.25 0.51 11.20
C GLU A 81 3.52 1.21 12.36
N MET A 82 2.48 1.99 12.08
CA MET A 82 1.64 2.61 13.11
C MET A 82 0.97 1.56 14.00
N SER A 83 0.50 0.45 13.44
CA SER A 83 -0.07 -0.67 14.21
C SER A 83 0.96 -1.32 15.12
N ASP A 84 2.18 -1.55 14.63
CA ASP A 84 3.29 -2.13 15.41
C ASP A 84 3.76 -1.20 16.53
N GLN A 85 3.83 0.11 16.27
CA GLN A 85 4.14 1.13 17.26
C GLN A 85 3.06 1.22 18.35
N ALA A 86 1.77 1.18 17.96
CA ALA A 86 0.66 1.16 18.90
C ALA A 86 0.73 -0.07 19.83
N ARG A 87 1.03 -1.26 19.27
CA ARG A 87 1.25 -2.49 20.04
C ARG A 87 2.41 -2.38 21.02
N THR A 88 3.53 -1.83 20.57
CA THR A 88 4.71 -1.67 21.42
C THR A 88 4.42 -0.71 22.58
N THR A 89 3.72 0.39 22.30
CA THR A 89 3.31 1.38 23.31
C THR A 89 2.36 0.77 24.35
N GLU A 90 1.41 -0.07 23.92
CA GLU A 90 0.49 -0.77 24.82
C GLU A 90 1.24 -1.72 25.78
N LEU A 91 2.19 -2.51 25.25
CA LEU A 91 3.01 -3.41 26.04
C LEU A 91 3.85 -2.68 27.09
N VAL A 92 4.50 -1.56 26.70
CA VAL A 92 5.30 -0.74 27.63
C VAL A 92 4.43 -0.15 28.73
N ASN A 93 3.25 0.36 28.39
CA ASN A 93 2.32 0.91 29.38
C ASN A 93 1.81 -0.17 30.36
N MET A 94 1.51 -1.39 29.88
CA MET A 94 1.12 -2.50 30.77
C MET A 94 2.22 -2.88 31.76
N VAL A 95 3.47 -2.95 31.31
CA VAL A 95 4.63 -3.23 32.19
C VAL A 95 4.76 -2.14 33.26
N THR A 96 4.64 -0.87 32.85
CA THR A 96 4.77 0.27 33.77
C THR A 96 3.65 0.30 34.81
N VAL A 97 2.42 -0.06 34.44
CA VAL A 97 1.29 -0.14 35.37
C VAL A 97 1.45 -1.31 36.36
N GLN A 98 1.94 -2.46 35.92
CA GLN A 98 2.24 -3.60 36.82
C GLN A 98 3.37 -3.30 37.81
N ASP A 99 4.35 -2.49 37.42
CA ASP A 99 5.44 -2.06 38.31
C ASP A 99 4.97 -1.02 39.35
N LEU A 100 3.93 -0.23 39.04
CA LEU A 100 3.37 0.78 39.94
C LEU A 100 2.28 0.23 40.87
N ASP A 101 1.64 -0.90 40.54
CA ASP A 101 0.65 -1.57 41.39
C ASP A 101 0.92 -3.09 41.49
N PRO A 102 1.73 -3.53 42.47
CA PRO A 102 2.06 -4.93 42.67
C PRO A 102 0.89 -5.79 43.20
N SER A 103 -0.27 -5.19 43.53
CA SER A 103 -1.45 -5.91 44.02
C SER A 103 -2.29 -6.58 42.91
N ILE A 104 -1.93 -6.36 41.64
CA ILE A 104 -2.59 -6.92 40.45
C ILE A 104 -2.00 -8.30 40.06
N ARG A 105 -1.08 -8.87 40.86
CA ARG A 105 -0.52 -10.22 40.65
C ARG A 105 -1.45 -11.34 41.09
#